data_AF-A0A964F9B7-F1
#
_entry.id   AF-A0A964F9B7-F1
#
_cell.length_a   1.000
_cell.length_b   1.000
_cell.length_c   1.000
_cell.angle_alpha   90.00
_cell.angle_beta   90.00
_cell.angle_gamma   90.00
#
_symmetry.space_group_name_H-M   'P 1'
#
loop_
_entity.id
_entity.type
_entity.pdbx_description
1 polymer ?
#
loop_
_entity_poly.entity_id
_entity_poly.type
_entity_poly.pdbx_seq_one_letter_code
_entity_poly.pdbx_strand_id
1 'polypeptide(L)'
;MPFLFGELAATLLASLVLALLVASAGGFLAASLDMPGFRDARGAERLGLSLLCGLACLPVLLDLAGRAGVWPMVAAAFAFAALGAPALLRALAPAPGLGAMAGLVLVWALLVIFLVVDLPTADGLRHSLLIVDYVKHATATWAIEASGNPPFNPTVYSPGGHAAYYYFFYLLTTVDAALLKPFGVAARHAAFAGAILAGPALAALGWRLWTRSGADAAAGAAKGARRSVWLMLGLLATTGLDIVPTLALNLMRHDWQLTPEEWNEQITSWFGSALWAPHHVAGLCAAFVGLMALTRADGDGADAFGWRRVILAGMAFASMAGLSIYVAMGGALAAALWVGALLVMRRNADAAAAIVAGILALALAAPWIATLLARVGGEASPIAFGVRPFPISDVFVAPGFSREALRAVFVPIGYLVEFGIFGLGSFLFWRKAGRAGMATDLGLVLVLATASSFLIGTFLRSAILGNDLGWRVMLFAQAASLVWTLAAFRAGLFATPGLRGAAFACIG
;
A
#
# COMPACT_ATOMS: atom_id res chain seq x y z
N MET A 1 -11.18 28.94 -17.31
CA MET A 1 -11.62 27.74 -18.05
C MET A 1 -10.48 27.02 -18.78
N PRO A 2 -9.63 27.66 -19.62
CA PRO A 2 -8.57 26.95 -20.35
C PRO A 2 -7.56 26.22 -19.47
N PHE A 3 -7.17 26.85 -18.34
CA PHE A 3 -6.26 26.25 -17.35
C PHE A 3 -6.78 24.93 -16.79
N LEU A 4 -8.01 24.92 -16.26
CA LEU A 4 -8.61 23.73 -15.65
C LEU A 4 -8.71 22.58 -16.66
N PHE A 5 -9.16 22.83 -17.88
CA PHE A 5 -9.21 21.79 -18.91
C PHE A 5 -7.81 21.23 -19.23
N GLY A 6 -6.77 22.06 -19.24
CA GLY A 6 -5.39 21.63 -19.39
C GLY A 6 -4.93 20.69 -18.27
N GLU A 7 -5.14 21.09 -17.01
CA GLU A 7 -4.77 20.26 -15.84
C GLU A 7 -5.51 18.91 -15.82
N LEU A 8 -6.81 18.93 -16.13
CA LEU A 8 -7.63 17.73 -16.20
C LEU A 8 -7.15 16.80 -17.30
N ALA A 9 -6.93 17.32 -18.51
CA ALA A 9 -6.48 16.53 -19.65
C ALA A 9 -5.08 15.94 -19.41
N ALA A 10 -4.13 16.73 -18.89
CA ALA A 10 -2.79 16.28 -18.58
C ALA A 10 -2.78 15.19 -17.49
N THR A 11 -3.59 15.35 -16.45
CA THR A 11 -3.72 14.37 -15.36
C THR A 11 -4.36 13.06 -15.84
N LEU A 12 -5.40 13.15 -16.67
CA LEU A 12 -6.04 11.96 -17.26
C LEU A 12 -5.10 11.22 -18.22
N LEU A 13 -4.34 11.95 -19.05
CA LEU A 13 -3.37 11.37 -19.97
C LEU A 13 -2.24 10.65 -19.22
N ALA A 14 -1.66 11.31 -18.22
CA ALA A 14 -0.67 10.72 -17.31
C ALA A 14 -1.20 9.44 -16.66
N SER A 15 -2.42 9.49 -16.11
CA SER A 15 -3.06 8.35 -15.46
C SER A 15 -3.27 7.16 -16.40
N LEU A 16 -3.72 7.42 -17.62
CA LEU A 16 -3.95 6.38 -18.62
C LEU A 16 -2.63 5.70 -19.01
N VAL A 17 -1.61 6.49 -19.32
CA VAL A 17 -0.31 5.99 -19.77
C VAL A 17 0.41 5.23 -18.65
N LEU A 18 0.44 5.78 -17.44
CA LEU A 18 0.99 5.11 -16.27
C LEU A 18 0.28 3.78 -15.99
N ALA A 19 -1.06 3.76 -16.01
CA ALA A 19 -1.83 2.54 -15.80
C ALA A 19 -1.52 1.48 -16.87
N LEU A 20 -1.47 1.86 -18.15
CA LEU A 20 -1.13 0.95 -19.25
C LEU A 20 0.29 0.40 -19.14
N LEU A 21 1.26 1.26 -18.82
CA LEU A 21 2.66 0.89 -18.67
C LEU A 21 2.84 -0.09 -17.51
N VAL A 22 2.34 0.25 -16.32
CA VAL A 22 2.48 -0.57 -15.11
C VAL A 22 1.73 -1.89 -15.28
N ALA A 23 0.50 -1.87 -15.78
CA ALA A 23 -0.28 -3.10 -15.97
C ALA A 23 0.32 -3.99 -17.08
N SER A 24 0.86 -3.43 -18.16
CA SER A 24 1.52 -4.23 -19.20
C SER A 24 2.78 -4.88 -18.64
N ALA A 25 3.71 -4.08 -18.11
CA ALA A 25 4.98 -4.57 -17.54
C ALA A 25 4.72 -5.61 -16.44
N GLY A 26 3.75 -5.34 -15.57
CA GLY A 26 3.34 -6.26 -14.53
C GLY A 26 2.72 -7.55 -15.05
N GLY A 27 1.99 -7.53 -16.16
CA GLY A 27 1.49 -8.73 -16.81
C GLY A 27 2.59 -9.64 -17.37
N PHE A 28 3.67 -9.05 -17.90
CA PHE A 28 4.87 -9.81 -18.27
C PHE A 28 5.54 -10.40 -17.05
N LEU A 29 5.80 -9.60 -16.01
CA LEU A 29 6.48 -10.06 -14.79
C LEU A 29 5.67 -11.15 -14.07
N ALA A 30 4.35 -10.98 -13.97
CA ALA A 30 3.46 -11.98 -13.38
C ALA A 30 3.50 -13.33 -14.11
N ALA A 31 3.51 -13.32 -15.45
CA ALA A 31 3.63 -14.53 -16.26
C ALA A 31 5.03 -15.15 -16.15
N SER A 32 6.06 -14.31 -16.25
CA SER A 32 7.47 -14.72 -16.33
C SER A 32 8.03 -15.20 -15.00
N LEU A 33 7.40 -14.83 -13.88
CA LEU A 33 7.88 -15.15 -12.54
C LEU A 33 6.91 -16.05 -11.75
N ASP A 34 5.91 -16.58 -12.43
CA ASP A 34 4.92 -17.49 -11.86
C ASP A 34 4.14 -16.90 -10.67
N MET A 35 3.63 -15.67 -10.83
CA MET A 35 2.77 -15.05 -9.82
C MET A 35 1.57 -15.97 -9.52
N PRO A 36 1.36 -16.40 -8.26
CA PRO A 36 0.31 -17.36 -7.94
C PRO A 36 -1.08 -16.90 -8.38
N GLY A 37 -1.76 -17.74 -9.15
CA GLY A 37 -3.09 -17.52 -9.72
C GLY A 37 -3.15 -16.67 -11.00
N PHE A 38 -2.03 -16.16 -11.49
CA PHE A 38 -2.03 -15.33 -12.70
C PHE A 38 -2.39 -16.09 -13.97
N ARG A 39 -2.03 -17.38 -14.05
CA ARG A 39 -2.31 -18.23 -15.22
C ARG A 39 -3.81 -18.49 -15.39
N ASP A 40 -4.52 -18.65 -14.27
CA ASP A 40 -5.94 -18.98 -14.25
C ASP A 40 -6.83 -17.73 -14.27
N ALA A 41 -6.29 -16.58 -13.86
CA ALA A 41 -7.00 -15.31 -13.82
C ALA A 41 -7.40 -14.81 -15.22
N ARG A 42 -8.58 -14.18 -15.29
CA ARG A 42 -9.14 -13.58 -16.51
C ARG A 42 -9.71 -12.19 -16.22
N GLY A 43 -9.90 -11.39 -17.26
CA GLY A 43 -10.56 -10.08 -17.16
C GLY A 43 -9.92 -9.17 -16.11
N ALA A 44 -10.77 -8.60 -15.25
CA ALA A 44 -10.37 -7.69 -14.18
C ALA A 44 -9.43 -8.32 -13.14
N GLU A 45 -9.56 -9.62 -12.84
CA GLU A 45 -8.64 -10.29 -11.90
C GLU A 45 -7.22 -10.35 -12.47
N ARG A 46 -7.11 -10.68 -13.77
CA ARG A 46 -5.81 -10.69 -14.44
C ARG A 46 -5.20 -9.30 -14.48
N LEU A 47 -6.00 -8.28 -14.80
CA LEU A 47 -5.57 -6.88 -14.80
C LEU A 47 -5.09 -6.44 -13.40
N GLY A 48 -5.82 -6.81 -12.35
CA GLY A 48 -5.43 -6.54 -10.97
C GLY A 48 -4.11 -7.20 -10.59
N LEU A 49 -3.92 -8.49 -10.90
CA LEU A 49 -2.65 -9.20 -10.64
C LEU A 49 -1.49 -8.61 -11.45
N SER A 50 -1.72 -8.22 -12.71
CA SER A 50 -0.75 -7.49 -13.51
C SER A 50 -0.36 -6.18 -12.82
N LEU A 51 -1.33 -5.37 -12.41
CA LEU A 51 -1.08 -4.11 -11.72
C LEU A 51 -0.26 -4.31 -10.44
N LEU A 52 -0.62 -5.29 -9.61
CA LEU A 52 0.11 -5.63 -8.39
C LEU A 52 1.57 -6.02 -8.68
N CYS A 53 1.81 -6.88 -9.68
CA CYS A 53 3.18 -7.27 -10.05
C CYS A 53 3.97 -6.12 -10.66
N GLY A 54 3.32 -5.23 -11.41
CA GLY A 54 3.92 -4.02 -11.94
C GLY A 54 4.43 -3.12 -10.82
N LEU A 55 3.56 -2.80 -9.86
CA LEU A 55 3.94 -2.01 -8.68
C LEU A 55 4.96 -2.72 -7.78
N ALA A 56 4.94 -4.04 -7.71
CA ALA A 56 5.86 -4.80 -6.88
C ALA A 56 7.26 -4.96 -7.49
N CYS A 57 7.40 -5.07 -8.81
CA CYS A 57 8.68 -5.45 -9.41
C CYS A 57 9.29 -4.37 -10.30
N LEU A 58 8.47 -3.55 -10.96
CA LEU A 58 8.99 -2.50 -11.84
C LEU A 58 9.84 -1.46 -11.11
N PRO A 59 9.51 -0.99 -9.88
CA PRO A 59 10.25 0.10 -9.25
C PRO A 59 11.74 -0.18 -9.04
N VAL A 60 12.12 -1.38 -8.57
CA VAL A 60 13.54 -1.74 -8.43
C VAL A 60 14.25 -1.87 -9.78
N LEU A 61 13.57 -2.35 -10.82
CA LEU A 61 14.12 -2.44 -12.17
C LEU A 61 14.37 -1.05 -12.76
N LEU A 62 13.46 -0.10 -12.47
CA LEU A 62 13.63 1.30 -12.86
C LEU A 62 14.73 2.00 -12.06
N ASP A 63 14.95 1.68 -10.79
CA ASP A 63 16.09 2.23 -10.03
C ASP A 63 17.41 1.81 -10.69
N LEU A 64 17.55 0.52 -10.98
CA LEU A 64 18.73 -0.03 -11.62
C LEU A 64 18.99 0.57 -13.00
N ALA A 65 17.95 0.67 -13.85
CA ALA A 65 18.06 1.31 -15.16
C ALA A 65 18.31 2.83 -15.05
N GLY A 66 17.67 3.50 -14.10
CA GLY A 66 17.76 4.93 -13.87
C GLY A 66 19.14 5.42 -13.44
N ARG A 67 19.98 4.53 -12.91
CA ARG A 67 21.39 4.82 -12.63
C ARG A 67 22.21 5.14 -13.88
N ALA A 68 21.77 4.67 -15.04
CA ALA A 68 22.35 5.04 -16.33
C ALA A 68 21.73 6.33 -16.91
N GLY A 69 20.70 6.90 -16.25
CA GLY A 69 19.99 8.10 -16.66
C GLY A 69 18.49 7.88 -16.86
N VAL A 70 17.76 8.98 -17.08
CA VAL A 70 16.30 8.96 -17.26
C VAL A 70 15.87 8.17 -18.50
N TRP A 71 16.60 8.29 -19.62
CA TRP A 71 16.21 7.62 -20.87
C TRP A 71 16.39 6.10 -20.84
N PRO A 72 17.48 5.54 -20.27
CA PRO A 72 17.54 4.10 -19.98
C PRO A 72 16.40 3.59 -19.09
N MET A 73 15.98 4.38 -18.08
CA MET A 73 14.82 4.05 -17.24
C MET A 73 13.52 4.01 -18.05
N VAL A 74 13.26 5.04 -18.87
CA VAL A 74 12.10 5.08 -19.78
C VAL A 74 12.13 3.91 -20.76
N ALA A 75 13.28 3.64 -21.39
CA ALA A 75 13.44 2.53 -22.33
C ALA A 75 13.17 1.16 -21.68
N ALA A 76 13.67 0.94 -20.45
CA ALA A 76 13.39 -0.27 -19.69
C ALA A 76 11.89 -0.41 -19.40
N ALA A 77 11.23 0.66 -18.96
CA ALA A 77 9.79 0.68 -18.71
C ALA A 77 8.98 0.29 -19.96
N PHE A 78 9.32 0.86 -21.11
CA PHE A 78 8.71 0.52 -22.40
C PHE A 78 8.99 -0.91 -22.83
N ALA A 79 10.22 -1.40 -22.66
CA ALA A 79 10.58 -2.76 -23.01
C ALA A 79 9.72 -3.78 -22.23
N PHE A 80 9.61 -3.60 -20.91
CA PHE A 80 8.74 -4.47 -20.09
C PHE A 80 7.27 -4.32 -20.47
N ALA A 81 6.79 -3.10 -20.73
CA ALA A 81 5.42 -2.88 -21.17
C ALA A 81 5.13 -3.55 -22.53
N ALA A 82 6.04 -3.45 -23.51
CA ALA A 82 5.90 -4.08 -24.81
C ALA A 82 5.86 -5.61 -24.71
N LEU A 83 6.74 -6.20 -23.89
CA LEU A 83 6.75 -7.65 -23.62
C LEU A 83 5.45 -8.11 -22.93
N GLY A 84 4.82 -7.23 -22.15
CA GLY A 84 3.59 -7.51 -21.42
C GLY A 84 2.29 -7.15 -22.13
N ALA A 85 2.36 -6.43 -23.25
CA ALA A 85 1.20 -6.03 -24.03
C ALA A 85 0.27 -7.21 -24.38
N PRO A 86 0.75 -8.41 -24.77
CA PRO A 86 -0.13 -9.55 -25.00
C PRO A 86 -0.91 -9.99 -23.76
N ALA A 87 -0.30 -9.89 -22.57
CA ALA A 87 -0.99 -10.22 -21.31
C ALA A 87 -2.06 -9.18 -20.98
N LEU A 88 -1.77 -7.89 -21.21
CA LEU A 88 -2.76 -6.82 -21.05
C LEU A 88 -3.93 -6.98 -22.02
N LEU A 89 -3.67 -7.19 -23.31
CA LEU A 89 -4.72 -7.38 -24.32
C LEU A 89 -5.63 -8.57 -23.98
N ARG A 90 -5.07 -9.67 -23.48
CA ARG A 90 -5.88 -10.81 -22.98
C ARG A 90 -6.70 -10.46 -21.73
N ALA A 91 -6.22 -9.58 -20.87
CA ALA A 91 -6.96 -9.11 -19.69
C ALA A 91 -8.09 -8.14 -20.06
N LEU A 92 -7.92 -7.37 -21.14
CA LEU A 92 -8.92 -6.44 -21.67
C LEU A 92 -9.95 -7.10 -22.60
N ALA A 93 -9.74 -8.37 -22.96
CA ALA A 93 -10.73 -9.12 -23.73
C ALA A 93 -12.10 -9.09 -23.02
N PRO A 94 -13.22 -8.98 -23.76
CA PRO A 94 -14.55 -8.88 -23.17
C PRO A 94 -14.81 -9.98 -22.13
N ALA A 95 -14.99 -9.57 -20.89
CA ALA A 95 -15.24 -10.45 -19.76
C ALA A 95 -16.38 -9.89 -18.90
N PRO A 96 -17.23 -10.75 -18.31
CA PRO A 96 -18.29 -10.30 -17.42
C PRO A 96 -17.74 -9.42 -16.30
N GLY A 97 -18.35 -8.24 -16.11
CA GLY A 97 -17.98 -7.31 -15.04
C GLY A 97 -16.80 -6.38 -15.33
N LEU A 98 -16.06 -6.54 -16.44
CA LEU A 98 -14.96 -5.65 -16.79
C LEU A 98 -15.41 -4.19 -16.97
N GLY A 99 -16.55 -3.97 -17.63
CA GLY A 99 -17.13 -2.62 -17.81
C GLY A 99 -17.54 -1.97 -16.48
N ALA A 100 -18.08 -2.75 -15.53
CA ALA A 100 -18.41 -2.24 -14.20
C ALA A 100 -17.14 -1.84 -13.42
N MET A 101 -16.07 -2.65 -13.51
CA MET A 101 -14.78 -2.31 -12.91
C MET A 101 -14.16 -1.07 -13.55
N ALA A 102 -14.20 -0.95 -14.88
CA ALA A 102 -13.73 0.24 -15.58
C ALA A 102 -14.51 1.50 -15.15
N GLY A 103 -15.83 1.39 -15.00
CA GLY A 103 -16.66 2.47 -14.45
C GLY A 103 -16.25 2.89 -13.04
N LEU A 104 -15.92 1.93 -12.17
CA LEU A 104 -15.44 2.23 -10.81
C LEU A 104 -14.06 2.88 -10.79
N VAL A 105 -13.14 2.42 -11.63
CA VAL A 105 -11.83 3.05 -11.81
C VAL A 105 -12.00 4.49 -12.30
N LEU A 106 -12.94 4.73 -13.22
CA LEU A 106 -13.25 6.09 -13.69
C LEU A 106 -13.83 6.96 -12.57
N VAL A 107 -14.78 6.45 -11.77
CA VAL A 107 -15.33 7.19 -10.63
C VAL A 107 -14.24 7.53 -9.61
N TRP A 108 -13.35 6.58 -9.30
CA TRP A 108 -12.18 6.83 -8.44
C TRP A 108 -11.27 7.91 -9.04
N ALA A 109 -10.95 7.81 -10.33
CA ALA A 109 -10.11 8.79 -11.01
C ALA A 109 -10.70 10.20 -10.95
N LEU A 110 -12.00 10.34 -11.23
CA LEU A 110 -12.70 11.63 -11.14
C LEU A 110 -12.70 12.19 -9.72
N LEU A 111 -12.89 11.33 -8.70
CA LEU A 111 -12.83 11.73 -7.30
C LEU A 111 -11.43 12.22 -6.92
N VAL A 112 -10.38 11.46 -7.25
CA VAL A 112 -8.99 11.86 -6.97
C VAL A 112 -8.69 13.18 -7.67
N ILE A 113 -9.02 13.32 -8.96
CA ILE A 113 -8.83 14.54 -9.73
C ILE A 113 -9.50 15.73 -9.05
N PHE A 114 -10.77 15.58 -8.65
CA PHE A 114 -11.51 16.63 -7.95
C PHE A 114 -10.81 17.05 -6.65
N LEU A 115 -10.17 16.10 -5.96
CA LEU A 115 -9.50 16.36 -4.69
C LEU A 115 -8.09 16.91 -4.85
N VAL A 116 -7.34 16.58 -5.92
CA VAL A 116 -5.91 16.95 -6.06
C VAL A 116 -5.64 18.09 -7.04
N VAL A 117 -6.52 18.30 -8.03
CA VAL A 117 -6.33 19.37 -9.04
C VAL A 117 -6.82 20.70 -8.49
N ASP A 118 -5.99 21.73 -8.62
CA ASP A 118 -6.32 23.07 -8.17
C ASP A 118 -7.50 23.68 -8.95
N LEU A 119 -8.42 24.31 -8.23
CA LEU A 119 -9.66 24.84 -8.80
C LEU A 119 -9.57 26.36 -9.02
N PRO A 120 -9.80 26.85 -10.25
CA PRO A 120 -9.89 28.29 -10.49
C PRO A 120 -11.20 28.83 -9.89
N THR A 121 -11.08 29.89 -9.08
CA THR A 121 -12.20 30.65 -8.50
C THR A 121 -12.11 32.12 -8.92
N ALA A 122 -13.16 32.90 -8.65
CA ALA A 122 -13.20 34.33 -9.00
C ALA A 122 -12.03 35.12 -8.39
N ASP A 123 -11.59 34.73 -7.19
CA ASP A 123 -10.53 35.41 -6.44
C ASP A 123 -9.13 34.80 -6.66
N GLY A 124 -9.00 33.81 -7.57
CA GLY A 124 -7.73 33.15 -7.87
C GLY A 124 -7.79 31.62 -7.80
N LEU A 125 -6.63 30.98 -7.67
CA LEU A 125 -6.51 29.53 -7.61
C LEU A 125 -6.74 29.02 -6.19
N ARG A 126 -7.71 28.13 -5.99
CA ARG A 126 -7.89 27.41 -4.73
C ARG A 126 -7.11 26.11 -4.80
N HIS A 127 -6.15 25.98 -3.90
CA HIS A 127 -5.32 24.81 -3.79
C HIS A 127 -6.07 23.64 -3.14
N SER A 128 -5.75 22.44 -3.57
CA SER A 128 -6.18 21.21 -2.91
C SER A 128 -5.77 21.21 -1.42
N LEU A 129 -6.62 20.66 -0.53
CA LEU A 129 -6.22 20.40 0.87
C LEU A 129 -5.10 19.35 0.99
N LEU A 130 -4.92 18.53 -0.04
CA LEU A 130 -3.85 17.52 -0.11
C LEU A 130 -2.51 18.12 -0.57
N ILE A 131 -2.46 19.42 -0.87
CA ILE A 131 -1.32 20.07 -1.55
C ILE A 131 0.00 19.91 -0.80
N VAL A 132 -0.02 19.85 0.54
CA VAL A 132 1.20 19.85 1.36
C VAL A 132 2.13 18.69 0.98
N ASP A 133 1.61 17.47 0.85
CA ASP A 133 2.45 16.30 0.51
C ASP A 133 2.63 16.13 -1.01
N TYR A 134 1.69 16.61 -1.83
CA TYR A 134 1.83 16.54 -3.28
C TYR A 134 2.90 17.47 -3.86
N VAL A 135 3.22 18.58 -3.19
CA VAL A 135 4.39 19.39 -3.55
C VAL A 135 5.67 18.55 -3.46
N LYS A 136 5.83 17.75 -2.39
CA LYS A 136 6.96 16.82 -2.25
C LYS A 136 6.97 15.77 -3.36
N HIS A 137 5.83 15.14 -3.66
CA HIS A 137 5.72 14.13 -4.72
C HIS A 137 6.07 14.70 -6.11
N ALA A 138 5.55 15.89 -6.44
CA ALA A 138 5.79 16.55 -7.72
C ALA A 138 7.25 17.00 -7.86
N THR A 139 7.83 17.60 -6.81
CA THR A 139 9.22 18.06 -6.82
C THR A 139 10.23 16.93 -6.86
N ALA A 140 9.97 15.80 -6.17
CA ALA A 140 10.81 14.61 -6.28
C ALA A 140 10.75 13.99 -7.69
N THR A 141 9.56 13.90 -8.27
CA THR A 141 9.36 13.44 -9.66
C THR A 141 10.12 14.32 -10.66
N TRP A 142 10.02 15.63 -10.51
CA TRP A 142 10.74 16.61 -11.34
C TRP A 142 12.26 16.52 -11.14
N ALA A 143 12.74 16.37 -9.91
CA ALA A 143 14.17 16.28 -9.63
C ALA A 143 14.79 15.05 -10.32
N ILE A 144 14.11 13.90 -10.29
CA ILE A 144 14.56 12.69 -11.01
C ILE A 144 14.45 12.91 -12.52
N GLU A 145 13.39 13.54 -13.03
CA GLU A 145 13.26 13.88 -14.47
C GLU A 145 14.42 14.75 -14.96
N ALA A 146 14.82 15.74 -14.16
CA ALA A 146 15.86 16.70 -14.52
C ALA A 146 17.28 16.15 -14.38
N SER A 147 17.52 15.24 -13.43
CA SER A 147 18.88 14.84 -13.02
C SER A 147 19.19 13.34 -13.06
N GLY A 148 18.18 12.51 -13.32
CA GLY A 148 18.29 11.06 -13.24
C GLY A 148 18.35 10.55 -11.81
N ASN A 149 18.92 9.37 -11.65
CA ASN A 149 19.00 8.67 -10.38
C ASN A 149 20.47 8.41 -10.02
N PRO A 150 21.00 8.94 -8.90
CA PRO A 150 20.31 9.61 -7.81
C PRO A 150 19.90 11.07 -8.08
N PRO A 151 18.69 11.50 -7.64
CA PRO A 151 18.20 12.84 -7.94
C PRO A 151 18.93 13.94 -7.16
N PHE A 152 18.91 15.17 -7.70
CA PHE A 152 19.20 16.38 -6.94
C PHE A 152 18.25 16.55 -5.76
N ASN A 153 18.69 17.26 -4.71
CA ASN A 153 17.84 17.57 -3.58
C ASN A 153 16.83 18.67 -3.98
N PRO A 154 15.52 18.37 -4.08
CA PRO A 154 14.55 19.38 -4.47
C PRO A 154 14.37 20.49 -3.41
N THR A 155 14.86 20.28 -2.18
CA THR A 155 14.72 21.24 -1.08
C THR A 155 15.99 22.07 -0.81
N VAL A 156 17.11 21.78 -1.49
CA VAL A 156 18.39 22.49 -1.28
C VAL A 156 19.02 22.82 -2.63
N TYR A 157 19.10 24.12 -2.95
CA TYR A 157 19.64 24.68 -4.20
C TYR A 157 21.18 24.71 -4.27
N SER A 158 21.88 23.79 -3.58
CA SER A 158 23.35 23.72 -3.65
C SER A 158 23.76 22.95 -4.91
N PRO A 159 24.61 23.50 -5.79
CA PRO A 159 25.18 22.74 -6.91
C PRO A 159 25.87 21.46 -6.40
N GLY A 160 25.46 20.29 -6.91
CA GLY A 160 25.97 18.99 -6.48
C GLY A 160 25.26 18.36 -5.27
N GLY A 161 24.28 19.05 -4.66
CA GLY A 161 23.46 18.51 -3.58
C GLY A 161 22.46 17.48 -4.10
N HIS A 162 22.71 16.20 -3.85
CA HIS A 162 21.74 15.14 -4.14
C HIS A 162 20.77 14.95 -2.97
N ALA A 163 19.56 14.48 -3.26
CA ALA A 163 18.58 14.17 -2.23
C ALA A 163 19.16 13.11 -1.28
N ALA A 164 19.08 13.37 0.02
CA ALA A 164 19.47 12.41 1.05
C ALA A 164 18.55 11.17 1.04
N TYR A 165 17.33 11.33 0.53
CA TYR A 165 16.33 10.28 0.47
C TYR A 165 15.36 10.48 -0.71
N TYR A 166 15.00 9.40 -1.40
CA TYR A 166 13.95 9.38 -2.42
C TYR A 166 13.28 8.00 -2.45
N TYR A 167 11.98 7.98 -2.79
CA TYR A 167 11.21 6.75 -2.95
C TYR A 167 11.24 6.27 -4.41
N PHE A 168 11.31 4.96 -4.62
CA PHE A 168 11.21 4.34 -5.95
C PHE A 168 9.88 4.63 -6.64
N PHE A 169 8.85 5.00 -5.88
CA PHE A 169 7.56 5.40 -6.43
C PHE A 169 7.69 6.55 -7.41
N TYR A 170 8.59 7.49 -7.13
CA TYR A 170 8.81 8.64 -7.99
C TYR A 170 9.52 8.27 -9.30
N LEU A 171 10.19 7.13 -9.38
CA LEU A 171 10.76 6.64 -10.63
C LEU A 171 9.65 6.27 -11.63
N LEU A 172 8.54 5.70 -11.14
CA LEU A 172 7.37 5.39 -11.97
C LEU A 172 6.75 6.67 -12.54
N THR A 173 6.52 7.67 -11.70
CA THR A 173 5.93 8.95 -12.11
C THR A 173 6.90 9.76 -12.98
N THR A 174 8.21 9.62 -12.80
CA THR A 174 9.20 10.25 -13.68
C THR A 174 9.18 9.66 -15.08
N VAL A 175 9.02 8.35 -15.24
CA VAL A 175 8.90 7.75 -16.59
C VAL A 175 7.73 8.38 -17.35
N ASP A 176 6.60 8.54 -16.68
CA ASP A 176 5.39 9.12 -17.24
C ASP A 176 5.57 10.62 -17.58
N ALA A 177 6.14 11.40 -16.64
CA ALA A 177 6.44 12.81 -16.85
C ALA A 177 7.44 13.03 -18.01
N ALA A 178 8.53 12.26 -18.06
CA ALA A 178 9.55 12.39 -19.10
C ALA A 178 9.00 12.06 -20.50
N LEU A 179 8.18 11.01 -20.59
CA LEU A 179 7.54 10.59 -21.84
C LEU A 179 6.52 11.62 -22.34
N LEU A 180 5.71 12.16 -21.43
CA LEU A 180 4.53 12.94 -21.78
C LEU A 180 4.75 14.46 -21.74
N LYS A 181 5.95 14.91 -21.41
CA LYS A 181 6.35 16.32 -21.44
C LYS A 181 5.99 17.04 -22.76
N PRO A 182 6.18 16.45 -23.96
CA PRO A 182 5.77 17.08 -25.22
C PRO A 182 4.26 17.30 -25.35
N PHE A 183 3.45 16.59 -24.57
CA PHE A 183 1.99 16.68 -24.53
C PHE A 183 1.48 17.56 -23.37
N GLY A 184 2.35 18.33 -22.72
CA GLY A 184 1.98 19.24 -21.63
C GLY A 184 1.87 18.59 -20.25
N VAL A 185 2.29 17.33 -20.09
CA VAL A 185 2.30 16.65 -18.80
C VAL A 185 3.54 17.06 -18.00
N ALA A 186 3.34 17.91 -16.99
CA ALA A 186 4.33 18.19 -15.95
C ALA A 186 4.40 17.10 -14.85
N ALA A 187 5.49 17.11 -14.07
CA ALA A 187 5.73 16.18 -12.96
C ALA A 187 4.59 16.10 -11.92
N ARG A 188 3.85 17.19 -11.68
CA ARG A 188 2.68 17.18 -10.78
C ARG A 188 1.57 16.27 -11.26
N HIS A 189 1.29 16.26 -12.57
CA HIS A 189 0.21 15.44 -13.14
C HIS A 189 0.58 13.96 -13.05
N ALA A 190 1.86 13.63 -13.28
CA ALA A 190 2.36 12.27 -13.09
C ALA A 190 2.33 11.84 -11.61
N ALA A 191 2.57 12.76 -10.67
CA ALA A 191 2.39 12.48 -9.24
C ALA A 191 0.92 12.17 -8.91
N PHE A 192 -0.04 12.95 -9.45
CA PHE A 192 -1.48 12.70 -9.28
C PHE A 192 -1.92 11.36 -9.87
N ALA A 193 -1.38 10.97 -11.03
CA ALA A 193 -1.62 9.67 -11.65
C ALA A 193 -1.30 8.50 -10.70
N GLY A 194 -0.32 8.67 -9.80
CA GLY A 194 0.02 7.71 -8.77
C GLY A 194 -1.12 7.37 -7.81
N ALA A 195 -1.87 8.36 -7.32
CA ALA A 195 -3.03 8.10 -6.44
C ALA A 195 -4.24 7.53 -7.18
N ILE A 196 -4.43 7.94 -8.44
CA ILE A 196 -5.44 7.33 -9.32
C ILE A 196 -5.16 5.82 -9.47
N LEU A 197 -3.89 5.42 -9.56
CA LEU A 197 -3.49 4.02 -9.66
C LEU A 197 -3.56 3.25 -8.32
N ALA A 198 -3.33 3.93 -7.19
CA ALA A 198 -3.27 3.30 -5.87
C ALA A 198 -4.60 2.68 -5.43
N GLY A 199 -5.74 3.33 -5.71
CA GLY A 199 -7.08 2.81 -5.38
C GLY A 199 -7.38 1.44 -6.02
N PRO A 200 -7.29 1.31 -7.36
CA PRO A 200 -7.45 0.03 -8.04
C PRO A 200 -6.44 -1.04 -7.60
N ALA A 201 -5.19 -0.65 -7.31
CA ALA A 201 -4.19 -1.56 -6.77
C ALA A 201 -4.58 -2.09 -5.38
N LEU A 202 -5.06 -1.22 -4.49
CA LEU A 202 -5.53 -1.60 -3.16
C LEU A 202 -6.74 -2.55 -3.24
N ALA A 203 -7.71 -2.25 -4.12
CA ALA A 203 -8.84 -3.14 -4.35
C ALA A 203 -8.41 -4.50 -4.89
N ALA A 204 -7.46 -4.54 -5.83
CA ALA A 204 -6.90 -5.79 -6.34
C ALA A 204 -6.16 -6.59 -5.26
N LEU A 205 -5.38 -5.91 -4.41
CA LEU A 205 -4.69 -6.53 -3.28
C LEU A 205 -5.68 -7.14 -2.29
N GLY A 206 -6.65 -6.35 -1.82
CA GLY A 206 -7.67 -6.80 -0.88
C GLY A 206 -8.46 -8.00 -1.41
N TRP A 207 -8.85 -7.95 -2.69
CA TRP A 207 -9.51 -9.07 -3.36
C TRP A 207 -8.64 -10.32 -3.37
N ARG A 208 -7.34 -10.17 -3.69
CA ARG A 208 -6.44 -11.31 -3.78
C ARG A 208 -6.14 -11.94 -2.43
N LEU A 209 -5.88 -11.13 -1.41
CA LEU A 209 -5.68 -11.62 -0.03
C LEU A 209 -6.93 -12.34 0.48
N TRP A 210 -8.11 -11.76 0.24
CA TRP A 210 -9.36 -12.37 0.68
C TRP A 210 -9.63 -13.72 0.01
N THR A 211 -9.50 -13.78 -1.32
CA THR A 211 -9.82 -14.98 -2.09
C THR A 211 -8.87 -16.15 -1.83
N ARG A 212 -7.61 -15.88 -1.48
CA ARG A 212 -6.57 -16.90 -1.28
C ARG A 212 -6.30 -17.26 0.19
N SER A 213 -6.67 -16.40 1.15
CA SER A 213 -6.38 -16.62 2.58
C SER A 213 -7.12 -17.82 3.19
N GLY A 214 -8.19 -18.30 2.58
CA GLY A 214 -9.07 -19.31 3.18
C GLY A 214 -9.97 -18.75 4.30
N ALA A 215 -9.98 -17.43 4.53
CA ALA A 215 -10.75 -16.80 5.61
C ALA A 215 -12.26 -17.10 5.52
N ASP A 216 -12.84 -17.10 4.32
CA ASP A 216 -14.26 -17.47 4.13
C ASP A 216 -14.58 -18.86 4.69
N ALA A 217 -13.74 -19.86 4.37
CA ALA A 217 -13.93 -21.23 4.82
C ALA A 217 -13.73 -21.33 6.34
N ALA A 218 -12.71 -20.65 6.88
CA ALA A 218 -12.45 -20.61 8.31
C ALA A 218 -13.59 -19.98 9.12
N ALA A 219 -14.22 -18.92 8.60
CA ALA A 219 -15.37 -18.28 9.23
C ALA A 219 -16.68 -19.09 9.10
N GLY A 220 -16.69 -20.14 8.26
CA GLY A 220 -17.88 -20.95 8.00
C GLY A 220 -18.86 -20.33 7.01
N ALA A 221 -18.39 -19.47 6.09
CA ALA A 221 -19.22 -18.96 5.00
C ALA A 221 -19.68 -20.12 4.08
N ALA A 222 -20.92 -20.07 3.60
CA ALA A 222 -21.48 -21.12 2.76
C ALA A 222 -20.64 -21.38 1.50
N LYS A 223 -20.35 -22.65 1.22
CA LYS A 223 -19.59 -23.08 0.04
C LYS A 223 -20.31 -22.59 -1.23
N GLY A 224 -19.60 -21.87 -2.08
CA GLY A 224 -20.16 -21.31 -3.32
C GLY A 224 -20.92 -19.98 -3.16
N ALA A 225 -21.02 -19.40 -1.96
CA ALA A 225 -21.62 -18.07 -1.80
C ALA A 225 -20.87 -17.02 -2.66
N ARG A 226 -21.61 -16.23 -3.44
CA ARG A 226 -21.02 -15.24 -4.36
C ARG A 226 -20.27 -14.15 -3.59
N ARG A 227 -19.00 -13.92 -3.91
CA ARG A 227 -18.21 -12.83 -3.32
C ARG A 227 -18.71 -11.50 -3.85
N SER A 228 -18.95 -10.56 -2.93
CA SER A 228 -19.41 -9.22 -3.26
C SER A 228 -18.22 -8.28 -3.31
N VAL A 229 -17.86 -7.83 -4.52
CA VAL A 229 -16.86 -6.78 -4.70
C VAL A 229 -17.32 -5.47 -4.04
N TRP A 230 -18.63 -5.20 -4.04
CA TRP A 230 -19.22 -4.00 -3.44
C TRP A 230 -19.04 -3.94 -1.93
N LEU A 231 -19.09 -5.09 -1.24
CA LEU A 231 -18.82 -5.13 0.20
C LEU A 231 -17.37 -4.75 0.49
N MET A 232 -16.42 -5.28 -0.30
CA MET A 232 -15.01 -4.94 -0.17
C MET A 232 -14.75 -3.46 -0.46
N LEU A 233 -15.33 -2.93 -1.53
CA LEU A 233 -15.20 -1.51 -1.87
C LEU A 233 -15.84 -0.61 -0.82
N GLY A 234 -16.98 -1.02 -0.25
CA GLY A 234 -17.61 -0.33 0.87
C GLY A 234 -16.69 -0.26 2.07
N LEU A 235 -16.08 -1.38 2.48
CA LEU A 235 -15.11 -1.41 3.58
C LEU A 235 -13.82 -0.64 3.27
N LEU A 236 -13.36 -0.61 2.02
CA LEU A 236 -12.21 0.24 1.65
C LEU A 236 -12.54 1.74 1.73
N ALA A 237 -13.82 2.11 1.77
CA ALA A 237 -14.26 3.49 1.96
C ALA A 237 -14.63 3.82 3.42
N THR A 238 -14.55 2.86 4.35
CA THR A 238 -14.83 3.11 5.78
C THR A 238 -13.59 3.60 6.52
N THR A 239 -13.80 4.49 7.49
CA THR A 239 -12.82 4.86 8.52
C THR A 239 -13.13 4.16 9.84
N GLY A 240 -12.31 4.41 10.86
CA GLY A 240 -12.53 3.91 12.22
C GLY A 240 -13.74 4.54 12.91
N LEU A 241 -13.87 4.27 14.22
CA LEU A 241 -14.77 5.01 15.11
C LEU A 241 -14.16 6.34 15.56
N ASP A 242 -13.07 6.76 14.91
CA ASP A 242 -12.29 7.97 15.13
C ASP A 242 -13.10 9.26 14.91
N ILE A 243 -14.15 9.20 14.11
CA ILE A 243 -15.13 10.29 13.94
C ILE A 243 -15.74 10.71 15.28
N VAL A 244 -16.06 9.75 16.16
CA VAL A 244 -16.72 10.02 17.45
C VAL A 244 -15.85 10.85 18.40
N PRO A 245 -14.62 10.41 18.78
CA PRO A 245 -13.76 11.21 19.63
C PRO A 245 -13.32 12.51 18.96
N THR A 246 -13.15 12.54 17.64
CA THR A 246 -12.83 13.77 16.90
C THR A 246 -13.95 14.80 17.02
N LEU A 247 -15.20 14.39 16.77
CA LEU A 247 -16.36 15.26 16.91
C LEU A 247 -16.51 15.77 18.35
N ALA A 248 -16.33 14.89 19.34
CA ALA A 248 -16.36 15.28 20.75
C ALA A 248 -15.28 16.33 21.07
N LEU A 249 -14.03 16.11 20.63
CA LEU A 249 -12.93 17.05 20.84
C LEU A 249 -13.16 18.38 20.12
N ASN A 250 -13.65 18.36 18.88
CA ASN A 250 -13.97 19.58 18.12
C ASN A 250 -15.07 20.40 18.81
N LEU A 251 -16.13 19.73 19.27
CA LEU A 251 -17.21 20.38 20.03
C LEU A 251 -16.70 20.96 21.35
N MET A 252 -15.87 20.22 22.09
CA MET A 252 -15.33 20.66 23.39
C MET A 252 -14.31 21.80 23.26
N ARG A 253 -13.52 21.83 22.19
CA ARG A 253 -12.47 22.84 21.96
C ARG A 253 -12.95 24.05 21.15
N HIS A 254 -14.16 23.97 20.57
CA HIS A 254 -14.64 24.93 19.57
C HIS A 254 -13.67 25.11 18.39
N ASP A 255 -12.95 24.04 18.06
CA ASP A 255 -11.98 23.99 16.98
C ASP A 255 -12.44 22.92 16.00
N TRP A 256 -12.71 23.28 14.74
CA TRP A 256 -13.18 22.34 13.72
C TRP A 256 -12.06 21.91 12.76
N GLN A 257 -10.80 22.15 13.12
CA GLN A 257 -9.64 21.79 12.30
C GLN A 257 -9.22 20.33 12.48
N LEU A 258 -9.55 19.68 13.60
CA LEU A 258 -9.18 18.28 13.83
C LEU A 258 -9.95 17.37 12.87
N THR A 259 -9.22 16.60 12.08
CA THR A 259 -9.79 15.54 11.26
C THR A 259 -9.84 14.21 12.02
N PRO A 260 -10.67 13.24 11.58
CA PRO A 260 -10.71 11.90 12.18
C PRO A 260 -9.35 11.21 12.22
N GLU A 261 -8.42 11.58 11.35
CA GLU A 261 -7.08 10.97 11.33
C GLU A 261 -6.09 11.64 12.30
N GLU A 262 -6.44 12.77 12.92
CA GLU A 262 -5.51 13.60 13.72
C GLU A 262 -5.80 13.62 15.23
N TRP A 263 -6.91 13.05 15.69
CA TRP A 263 -7.29 13.08 17.11
C TRP A 263 -6.35 12.29 18.03
N ASN A 264 -5.60 11.34 17.48
CA ASN A 264 -4.69 10.41 18.17
C ASN A 264 -3.51 10.09 17.25
N GLU A 265 -2.60 9.21 17.68
CA GLU A 265 -1.62 8.60 16.79
C GLU A 265 -2.34 7.86 15.66
N GLN A 266 -2.27 8.44 14.47
CA GLN A 266 -3.07 8.09 13.30
C GLN A 266 -2.96 6.61 12.89
N ILE A 267 -4.09 5.99 12.62
CA ILE A 267 -4.20 4.85 11.69
C ILE A 267 -4.90 5.35 10.43
N THR A 268 -4.11 5.71 9.43
CA THR A 268 -4.62 6.33 8.20
C THR A 268 -5.67 5.42 7.56
N SER A 269 -6.84 5.97 7.22
CA SER A 269 -7.88 5.21 6.53
C SER A 269 -7.37 4.65 5.20
N TRP A 270 -8.04 3.66 4.63
CA TRP A 270 -7.68 3.14 3.29
C TRP A 270 -7.77 4.23 2.22
N PHE A 271 -8.84 5.02 2.30
CA PHE A 271 -9.07 6.18 1.44
C PHE A 271 -7.94 7.21 1.57
N GLY A 272 -7.63 7.62 2.81
CA GLY A 272 -6.53 8.53 3.10
C GLY A 272 -5.18 7.99 2.62
N SER A 273 -4.90 6.71 2.84
CA SER A 273 -3.64 6.07 2.43
C SER A 273 -3.46 6.05 0.91
N ALA A 274 -4.51 5.71 0.16
CA ALA A 274 -4.48 5.68 -1.31
C ALA A 274 -4.34 7.09 -1.92
N LEU A 275 -4.92 8.10 -1.27
CA LEU A 275 -4.97 9.46 -1.78
C LEU A 275 -3.75 10.30 -1.36
N TRP A 276 -3.34 10.22 -0.10
CA TRP A 276 -2.27 11.02 0.48
C TRP A 276 -0.89 10.39 0.25
N ALA A 277 -0.77 9.08 0.47
CA ALA A 277 0.52 8.38 0.43
C ALA A 277 0.49 7.13 -0.47
N PRO A 278 0.23 7.28 -1.78
CA PRO A 278 0.08 6.15 -2.71
C PRO A 278 1.34 5.28 -2.80
N HIS A 279 2.52 5.85 -2.52
CA HIS A 279 3.79 5.13 -2.46
C HIS A 279 3.84 4.10 -1.32
N HIS A 280 3.21 4.37 -0.17
CA HIS A 280 3.09 3.39 0.91
C HIS A 280 2.12 2.27 0.55
N VAL A 281 1.02 2.56 -0.15
CA VAL A 281 0.09 1.54 -0.68
C VAL A 281 0.80 0.66 -1.72
N ALA A 282 1.61 1.24 -2.59
CA ALA A 282 2.44 0.48 -3.52
C ALA A 282 3.47 -0.40 -2.77
N GLY A 283 4.08 0.13 -1.70
CA GLY A 283 4.98 -0.63 -0.83
C GLY A 283 4.28 -1.82 -0.14
N LEU A 284 3.03 -1.63 0.31
CA LEU A 284 2.20 -2.71 0.86
C LEU A 284 1.87 -3.77 -0.20
N CYS A 285 1.53 -3.34 -1.42
CA CYS A 285 1.32 -4.25 -2.55
C CYS A 285 2.59 -5.08 -2.82
N ALA A 286 3.76 -4.44 -2.86
CA ALA A 286 5.03 -5.10 -3.05
C ALA A 286 5.33 -6.11 -1.92
N ALA A 287 5.11 -5.73 -0.67
CA ALA A 287 5.27 -6.61 0.49
C ALA A 287 4.42 -7.89 0.36
N PHE A 288 3.13 -7.74 0.07
CA PHE A 288 2.22 -8.88 -0.04
C PHE A 288 2.41 -9.68 -1.33
N VAL A 289 2.84 -9.09 -2.45
CA VAL A 289 3.25 -9.85 -3.64
C VAL A 289 4.45 -10.75 -3.29
N GLY A 290 5.45 -10.22 -2.59
CA GLY A 290 6.60 -11.01 -2.17
C GLY A 290 6.26 -12.12 -1.18
N LEU A 291 5.44 -11.81 -0.17
CA LEU A 291 4.95 -12.81 0.77
C LEU A 291 4.08 -13.86 0.08
N MET A 292 3.16 -13.47 -0.81
CA MET A 292 2.32 -14.41 -1.56
C MET A 292 3.12 -15.34 -2.49
N ALA A 293 4.21 -14.85 -3.08
CA ALA A 293 5.11 -15.67 -3.88
C ALA A 293 5.79 -16.77 -3.04
N LEU A 294 5.94 -16.52 -1.73
CA LEU A 294 6.50 -17.43 -0.73
C LEU A 294 5.43 -18.15 0.12
N THR A 295 4.21 -18.27 -0.40
CA THR A 295 3.13 -19.10 0.20
C THR A 295 2.70 -20.19 -0.77
N ARG A 296 2.39 -21.39 -0.24
CA ARG A 296 1.79 -22.48 -1.01
C ARG A 296 0.29 -22.25 -1.21
N ALA A 297 -0.25 -22.68 -2.34
CA ALA A 297 -1.68 -22.85 -2.55
C ALA A 297 -2.10 -24.31 -2.24
N ASP A 298 -3.40 -24.53 -2.06
CA ASP A 298 -3.95 -25.87 -1.91
C ASP A 298 -3.64 -26.71 -3.16
N GLY A 299 -2.95 -27.84 -2.97
CA GLY A 299 -2.52 -28.73 -4.06
C GLY A 299 -1.13 -28.43 -4.62
N ASP A 300 -0.43 -27.42 -4.12
CA ASP A 300 0.99 -27.23 -4.46
C ASP A 300 1.83 -28.40 -3.90
N GLY A 301 2.70 -28.98 -4.74
CA GLY A 301 3.62 -30.05 -4.36
C GLY A 301 4.76 -29.59 -3.44
N ALA A 302 5.67 -30.51 -3.07
CA ALA A 302 6.78 -30.19 -2.18
C ALA A 302 7.75 -29.12 -2.74
N ASP A 303 7.83 -28.99 -4.07
CA ASP A 303 8.69 -28.05 -4.80
C ASP A 303 7.98 -26.74 -5.21
N ALA A 304 6.94 -26.36 -4.46
CA ALA A 304 6.10 -25.19 -4.76
C ALA A 304 6.86 -23.86 -4.94
N PHE A 305 8.05 -23.74 -4.36
CA PHE A 305 8.91 -22.54 -4.42
C PHE A 305 10.00 -22.67 -5.48
N GLY A 306 9.59 -22.77 -6.75
CA GLY A 306 10.51 -22.66 -7.87
C GLY A 306 11.25 -21.32 -7.87
N TRP A 307 12.46 -21.29 -8.45
CA TRP A 307 13.34 -20.11 -8.50
C TRP A 307 12.64 -18.85 -9.04
N ARG A 308 11.66 -19.00 -9.93
CA ARG A 308 10.86 -17.90 -10.49
C ARG A 308 10.11 -17.12 -9.40
N ARG A 309 9.52 -17.82 -8.44
CA ARG A 309 8.82 -17.22 -7.29
C ARG A 309 9.79 -16.59 -6.29
N VAL A 310 10.98 -17.18 -6.11
CA VAL A 310 12.05 -16.59 -5.30
C VAL A 310 12.52 -15.27 -5.89
N ILE A 311 12.68 -15.18 -7.21
CA ILE A 311 13.02 -13.93 -7.91
C ILE A 311 11.88 -12.91 -7.81
N LEU A 312 10.62 -13.34 -7.98
CA LEU A 312 9.46 -12.49 -7.75
C LEU A 312 9.49 -11.86 -6.36
N ALA A 313 9.69 -12.68 -5.32
CA ALA A 313 9.77 -12.22 -3.95
C ALA A 313 10.95 -11.28 -3.70
N GLY A 314 12.14 -11.59 -4.23
CA GLY A 314 13.32 -10.74 -4.10
C GLY A 314 13.12 -9.35 -4.72
N MET A 315 12.57 -9.27 -5.94
CA MET A 315 12.26 -7.99 -6.58
C MET A 315 11.15 -7.24 -5.84
N ALA A 316 10.14 -7.96 -5.35
CA ALA A 316 9.04 -7.37 -4.58
C ALA A 316 9.52 -6.77 -3.26
N PHE A 317 10.37 -7.46 -2.51
CA PHE A 317 10.94 -6.95 -1.26
C PHE A 317 11.94 -5.81 -1.49
N ALA A 318 12.73 -5.84 -2.58
CA ALA A 318 13.60 -4.72 -2.94
C ALA A 318 12.77 -3.47 -3.29
N SER A 319 11.71 -3.61 -4.08
CA SER A 319 10.81 -2.49 -4.36
C SER A 319 10.07 -2.01 -3.12
N MET A 320 9.62 -2.90 -2.23
CA MET A 320 9.00 -2.55 -0.95
C MET A 320 9.90 -1.59 -0.16
N ALA A 321 11.20 -1.91 -0.04
CA ALA A 321 12.19 -1.06 0.65
C ALA A 321 12.31 0.34 0.02
N GLY A 322 12.39 0.42 -1.30
CA GLY A 322 12.48 1.70 -2.00
C GLY A 322 11.16 2.46 -2.09
N LEU A 323 10.00 1.79 -2.09
CA LEU A 323 8.67 2.41 -2.13
C LEU A 323 8.28 3.01 -0.78
N SER A 324 8.67 2.36 0.32
CA SER A 324 8.49 2.87 1.67
C SER A 324 9.37 2.14 2.68
N ILE A 325 10.36 2.83 3.24
CA ILE A 325 11.23 2.24 4.26
C ILE A 325 10.45 1.84 5.53
N TYR A 326 9.42 2.61 5.90
CA TYR A 326 8.59 2.33 7.07
C TYR A 326 7.69 1.09 6.86
N VAL A 327 7.08 0.93 5.69
CA VAL A 327 6.36 -0.30 5.33
C VAL A 327 7.33 -1.47 5.25
N ALA A 328 8.54 -1.25 4.74
CA ALA A 328 9.55 -2.29 4.63
C ALA A 328 10.02 -2.83 5.98
N MET A 329 10.08 -2.02 7.03
CA MET A 329 10.36 -2.50 8.39
C MET A 329 9.28 -3.49 8.85
N GLY A 330 8.00 -3.18 8.63
CA GLY A 330 6.88 -4.09 8.88
C GLY A 330 6.95 -5.37 8.06
N GLY A 331 7.18 -5.24 6.76
CA GLY A 331 7.28 -6.37 5.84
C GLY A 331 8.46 -7.27 6.13
N ALA A 332 9.62 -6.71 6.49
CA ALA A 332 10.82 -7.45 6.84
C ALA A 332 10.62 -8.28 8.11
N LEU A 333 10.03 -7.70 9.16
CA LEU A 333 9.69 -8.46 10.37
C LEU A 333 8.62 -9.52 10.09
N ALA A 334 7.61 -9.22 9.26
CA ALA A 334 6.61 -10.21 8.85
C ALA A 334 7.25 -11.40 8.08
N ALA A 335 8.18 -11.11 7.17
CA ALA A 335 8.94 -12.13 6.45
C ALA A 335 9.84 -12.94 7.40
N ALA A 336 10.51 -12.31 8.36
CA ALA A 336 11.34 -12.99 9.35
C ALA A 336 10.50 -13.93 10.23
N LEU A 337 9.34 -13.47 10.70
CA LEU A 337 8.37 -14.30 11.43
C LEU A 337 7.88 -15.47 10.56
N TRP A 338 7.67 -15.24 9.26
CA TRP A 338 7.29 -16.30 8.33
C TRP A 338 8.39 -17.35 8.16
N VAL A 339 9.65 -16.94 8.01
CA VAL A 339 10.80 -17.87 8.01
C VAL A 339 10.83 -18.67 9.32
N GLY A 340 10.66 -18.01 10.46
CA GLY A 340 10.57 -18.68 11.77
C GLY A 340 9.46 -19.72 11.82
N ALA A 341 8.26 -19.38 11.33
CA ALA A 341 7.15 -20.31 11.25
C ALA A 341 7.44 -21.50 10.34
N LEU A 342 8.06 -21.29 9.17
CA LEU A 342 8.48 -22.36 8.27
C LEU A 342 9.49 -23.31 8.93
N LEU A 343 10.46 -22.78 9.68
CA LEU A 343 11.44 -23.59 10.43
C LEU A 343 10.77 -24.41 11.54
N VAL A 344 9.83 -23.82 12.30
CA VAL A 344 9.04 -24.54 13.31
C VAL A 344 8.20 -25.65 12.69
N MET A 345 7.62 -25.40 11.51
CA MET A 345 6.90 -26.40 10.71
C MET A 345 7.84 -27.39 10.00
N ARG A 346 9.16 -27.31 10.21
CA ARG A 346 10.20 -28.15 9.59
C ARG A 346 10.23 -28.08 8.05
N ARG A 347 9.76 -26.97 7.48
CA ARG A 347 9.77 -26.69 6.03
C ARG A 347 11.06 -25.97 5.64
N ASN A 348 12.20 -26.63 5.87
CA ASN A 348 13.52 -26.02 5.73
C ASN A 348 13.83 -25.54 4.31
N ALA A 349 13.38 -26.25 3.27
CA ALA A 349 13.55 -25.84 1.88
C ALA A 349 12.82 -24.52 1.58
N ASP A 350 11.61 -24.38 2.10
CA ASP A 350 10.79 -23.17 1.95
C ASP A 350 11.40 -21.99 2.71
N ALA A 351 11.91 -22.24 3.92
CA ALA A 351 12.63 -21.26 4.72
C ALA A 351 13.90 -20.79 3.98
N ALA A 352 14.67 -21.72 3.39
CA ALA A 352 15.83 -21.40 2.58
C ALA A 352 15.45 -20.55 1.35
N ALA A 353 14.36 -20.90 0.65
CA ALA A 353 13.87 -20.12 -0.48
C ALA A 353 13.50 -18.67 -0.07
N ALA A 354 12.85 -18.49 1.08
CA ALA A 354 12.54 -17.17 1.62
C ALA A 354 13.79 -16.38 2.02
N ILE A 355 14.80 -17.03 2.61
CA ILE A 355 16.09 -16.40 2.92
C ILE A 355 16.81 -15.96 1.64
N VAL A 356 16.85 -16.82 0.62
CA VAL A 356 17.45 -16.49 -0.69
C VAL A 356 16.72 -15.31 -1.35
N ALA A 357 15.39 -15.24 -1.26
CA ALA A 357 14.63 -14.08 -1.72
C ALA A 357 15.04 -12.79 -0.98
N GLY A 358 15.26 -12.86 0.34
CA GLY A 358 15.77 -11.74 1.12
C GLY A 358 17.19 -11.31 0.71
N ILE A 359 18.09 -12.26 0.47
CA ILE A 359 19.46 -11.98 -0.01
C ILE A 359 19.40 -11.30 -1.39
N LEU A 360 18.57 -11.82 -2.30
CA LEU A 360 18.37 -11.22 -3.61
C LEU A 360 17.80 -9.80 -3.49
N ALA A 361 16.84 -9.58 -2.59
CA ALA A 361 16.27 -8.25 -2.35
C ALA A 361 17.35 -7.26 -1.91
N LEU A 362 18.22 -7.66 -0.98
CA LEU A 362 19.35 -6.84 -0.53
C LEU A 362 20.33 -6.57 -1.67
N ALA A 363 20.65 -7.56 -2.51
CA ALA A 363 21.55 -7.39 -3.64
C ALA A 363 20.99 -6.38 -4.67
N LEU A 364 19.68 -6.46 -4.96
CA LEU A 364 19.01 -5.54 -5.88
C LEU A 364 18.86 -4.13 -5.31
N ALA A 365 18.63 -4.01 -4.00
CA ALA A 365 18.52 -2.71 -3.32
C ALA A 365 19.88 -2.11 -2.93
N ALA A 366 20.96 -2.88 -2.96
CA ALA A 366 22.29 -2.46 -2.49
C ALA A 366 22.77 -1.14 -3.12
N PRO A 367 22.62 -0.92 -4.45
CA PRO A 367 23.00 0.35 -5.06
C PRO A 367 22.25 1.56 -4.46
N TRP A 368 20.97 1.39 -4.09
CA TRP A 368 20.15 2.43 -3.48
C TRP A 368 20.54 2.65 -2.02
N ILE A 369 20.73 1.57 -1.27
CA ILE A 369 21.21 1.63 0.12
C ILE A 369 22.56 2.33 0.19
N ALA A 370 23.49 2.03 -0.73
CA ALA A 370 24.79 2.69 -0.80
C ALA A 370 24.66 4.21 -1.03
N THR A 371 23.76 4.62 -1.93
CA THR A 371 23.43 6.03 -2.15
C THR A 371 22.91 6.70 -0.88
N LEU A 372 22.04 6.03 -0.11
CA LEU A 372 21.49 6.56 1.14
C LEU A 372 22.56 6.66 2.23
N LEU A 373 23.31 5.60 2.48
CA LEU A 373 24.33 5.54 3.54
C LEU A 373 25.43 6.58 3.34
N ALA A 374 25.79 6.89 2.09
CA ALA A 374 26.75 7.95 1.79
C ALA A 374 26.25 9.37 2.13
N ARG A 375 24.96 9.54 2.43
CA ARG A 375 24.29 10.85 2.57
C ARG A 375 23.55 11.03 3.88
N VAL A 376 23.41 9.97 4.68
CA VAL A 376 22.86 10.06 6.03
C VAL A 376 23.91 10.70 6.93
N GLY A 377 23.63 11.91 7.40
CA GLY A 377 24.40 12.62 8.42
C GLY A 377 23.48 13.00 9.57
N GLY A 378 23.70 12.41 10.74
CA GLY A 378 22.94 12.70 11.96
C GLY A 378 23.47 11.91 13.14
N GLU A 379 23.58 12.54 14.31
CA GLU A 379 24.08 11.91 15.54
C GLU A 379 22.99 11.07 16.26
N ALA A 380 21.71 11.37 16.01
CA ALA A 380 20.57 10.71 16.65
C ALA A 380 19.97 9.60 15.79
N SER A 381 19.57 8.48 16.42
CA SER A 381 18.87 7.38 15.74
C SER A 381 17.52 7.86 15.18
N PRO A 382 17.19 7.58 13.90
CA PRO A 382 15.91 7.94 13.29
C PRO A 382 14.73 7.12 13.85
N ILE A 383 15.01 6.03 14.58
CA ILE A 383 14.02 5.16 15.22
C ILE A 383 14.26 5.20 16.72
N ALA A 384 13.20 5.41 17.49
CA ALA A 384 13.21 5.40 18.93
C ALA A 384 12.22 4.38 19.50
N PHE A 385 12.55 3.84 20.67
CA PHE A 385 11.60 3.06 21.45
C PHE A 385 10.59 3.97 22.14
N GLY A 386 9.36 3.51 22.27
CA GLY A 386 8.31 4.18 23.02
C GLY A 386 6.98 3.45 22.87
N VAL A 387 6.07 3.62 23.82
CA VAL A 387 4.72 3.09 23.67
C VAL A 387 3.89 4.08 22.87
N ARG A 388 3.15 3.57 21.88
CA ARG A 388 2.22 4.35 21.04
C ARG A 388 1.38 5.28 21.93
N PRO A 389 1.36 6.59 21.65
CA PRO A 389 0.67 7.54 22.51
C PRO A 389 -0.83 7.38 22.42
N PHE A 390 -1.51 7.84 23.47
CA PHE A 390 -2.97 7.91 23.53
C PHE A 390 -3.38 9.23 24.21
N PRO A 391 -4.27 10.04 23.63
CA PRO A 391 -4.58 11.38 24.14
C PRO A 391 -4.95 11.43 25.62
N ILE A 392 -5.70 10.44 26.11
CA ILE A 392 -6.11 10.40 27.52
C ILE A 392 -4.89 10.25 28.45
N SER A 393 -3.90 9.42 28.12
CA SER A 393 -2.71 9.30 28.97
C SER A 393 -1.84 10.55 28.90
N ASP A 394 -1.78 11.18 27.73
CA ASP A 394 -0.80 12.23 27.44
C ASP A 394 -1.23 13.60 27.96
N VAL A 395 -2.55 13.84 28.03
CA VAL A 395 -3.14 15.06 28.59
C VAL A 395 -3.08 15.06 30.12
N PHE A 396 -3.35 13.92 30.78
CA PHE A 396 -3.54 13.88 32.23
C PHE A 396 -2.32 13.42 33.04
N VAL A 397 -1.31 12.82 32.42
CA VAL A 397 -0.14 12.27 33.13
C VAL A 397 1.14 12.91 32.61
N ALA A 398 2.02 13.38 33.49
CA ALA A 398 3.32 13.96 33.13
C ALA A 398 4.24 12.93 32.43
N PRO A 399 5.23 13.36 31.61
CA PRO A 399 6.14 12.44 30.93
C PRO A 399 6.92 11.59 31.94
N GLY A 400 7.02 10.27 31.70
CA GLY A 400 7.73 9.34 32.57
C GLY A 400 7.15 7.93 32.51
N PHE A 401 7.65 7.06 33.39
CA PHE A 401 7.26 5.64 33.42
C PHE A 401 5.74 5.44 33.62
N SER A 402 5.10 6.25 34.46
CA SER A 402 3.66 6.18 34.70
C SER A 402 2.83 6.45 33.44
N ARG A 403 3.26 7.41 32.61
CA ARG A 403 2.62 7.69 31.31
C ARG A 403 2.78 6.51 30.36
N GLU A 404 3.99 5.94 30.24
CA GLU A 404 4.23 4.79 29.36
C GLU A 404 3.45 3.54 29.80
N ALA A 405 3.37 3.28 31.11
CA ALA A 405 2.54 2.20 31.64
C ALA A 405 1.06 2.43 31.35
N LEU A 406 0.57 3.66 31.51
CA LEU A 406 -0.82 4.00 31.21
C LEU A 406 -1.13 3.92 29.71
N ARG A 407 -0.21 4.35 28.85
CA ARG A 407 -0.28 4.13 27.40
C ARG A 407 -0.41 2.64 27.10
N ALA A 408 0.43 1.78 27.67
CA ALA A 408 0.38 0.34 27.42
C ALA A 408 -0.99 -0.28 27.78
N VAL A 409 -1.65 0.24 28.82
CA VAL A 409 -3.02 -0.16 29.20
C VAL A 409 -4.07 0.35 28.21
N PHE A 410 -3.94 1.58 27.71
CA PHE A 410 -4.92 2.18 26.80
C PHE A 410 -4.73 1.88 25.32
N VAL A 411 -3.54 1.49 24.88
CA VAL A 411 -3.25 1.17 23.47
C VAL A 411 -4.26 0.18 22.86
N PRO A 412 -4.65 -0.92 23.53
CA PRO A 412 -5.69 -1.81 23.00
C PRO A 412 -7.03 -1.11 22.76
N ILE A 413 -7.42 -0.19 23.65
CA ILE A 413 -8.65 0.61 23.49
C ILE A 413 -8.50 1.57 22.31
N GLY A 414 -7.35 2.24 22.20
CA GLY A 414 -7.02 3.08 21.05
C GLY A 414 -7.16 2.31 19.74
N TYR A 415 -6.57 1.12 19.65
CA TYR A 415 -6.73 0.27 18.46
C TYR A 415 -8.17 -0.12 18.17
N LEU A 416 -8.97 -0.45 19.18
CA LEU A 416 -10.39 -0.77 18.95
C LEU A 416 -11.17 0.41 18.36
N VAL A 417 -10.88 1.64 18.80
CA VAL A 417 -11.49 2.86 18.26
C VAL A 417 -11.00 3.12 16.83
N GLU A 418 -9.69 3.15 16.62
CA GLU A 418 -9.06 3.44 15.32
C GLU A 418 -9.43 2.41 14.23
N PHE A 419 -9.52 1.12 14.57
CA PHE A 419 -9.91 0.09 13.61
C PHE A 419 -11.44 0.01 13.42
N GLY A 420 -12.24 0.49 14.37
CA GLY A 420 -13.70 0.49 14.29
C GLY A 420 -14.33 -0.82 13.82
N ILE A 421 -15.03 -0.79 12.69
CA ILE A 421 -15.66 -1.98 12.08
C ILE A 421 -14.66 -3.11 11.79
N PHE A 422 -13.41 -2.77 11.46
CA PHE A 422 -12.35 -3.76 11.25
C PHE A 422 -11.95 -4.47 12.54
N GLY A 423 -11.94 -3.76 13.67
CA GLY A 423 -11.70 -4.33 14.99
C GLY A 423 -12.81 -5.33 15.37
N LEU A 424 -14.06 -4.90 15.20
CA LEU A 424 -15.24 -5.74 15.46
C LEU A 424 -15.29 -6.98 14.54
N GLY A 425 -15.10 -6.78 13.23
CA GLY A 425 -15.11 -7.86 12.26
C GLY A 425 -13.99 -8.88 12.49
N SER A 426 -12.80 -8.41 12.86
CA SER A 426 -11.67 -9.27 13.26
C SER A 426 -11.99 -10.08 14.52
N PHE A 427 -12.57 -9.45 15.54
CA PHE A 427 -13.00 -10.14 16.76
C PHE A 427 -14.03 -11.25 16.47
N LEU A 428 -15.07 -10.93 15.69
CA LEU A 428 -16.10 -11.90 15.30
C LEU A 428 -15.52 -13.04 14.47
N PHE A 429 -14.65 -12.72 13.51
CA PHE A 429 -13.93 -13.70 12.72
C PHE A 429 -13.15 -14.67 13.61
N TRP A 430 -12.28 -14.17 14.49
CA TRP A 430 -11.44 -15.04 15.32
C TRP A 430 -12.21 -15.83 16.37
N ARG A 431 -13.31 -15.28 16.89
CA ARG A 431 -14.25 -16.01 17.76
C ARG A 431 -14.84 -17.24 17.07
N LYS A 432 -15.10 -17.15 15.76
CA LYS A 432 -15.69 -18.24 14.97
C LYS A 432 -14.64 -19.18 14.37
N ALA A 433 -13.62 -18.62 13.73
CA ALA A 433 -12.61 -19.34 12.98
C ALA A 433 -11.59 -20.05 13.89
N GLY A 434 -11.25 -19.46 15.05
CA GLY A 434 -10.20 -19.97 15.91
C GLY A 434 -8.92 -20.29 15.13
N ARG A 435 -8.31 -21.45 15.37
CA ARG A 435 -7.09 -21.88 14.66
C ARG A 435 -7.28 -22.10 13.15
N ALA A 436 -8.50 -22.32 12.67
CA ALA A 436 -8.75 -22.52 11.24
C ALA A 436 -8.43 -21.27 10.41
N GLY A 437 -8.42 -20.08 11.01
CA GLY A 437 -8.00 -18.84 10.36
C GLY A 437 -6.53 -18.85 9.89
N MET A 438 -5.71 -19.76 10.41
CA MET A 438 -4.30 -19.94 10.07
C MET A 438 -4.04 -21.23 9.28
N ALA A 439 -5.08 -21.87 8.75
CA ALA A 439 -4.94 -23.17 8.10
C ALA A 439 -4.15 -23.12 6.78
N THR A 440 -4.20 -21.98 6.07
CA THR A 440 -3.43 -21.76 4.84
C THR A 440 -2.16 -20.96 5.13
N ASP A 441 -1.13 -21.14 4.30
CA ASP A 441 0.10 -20.34 4.39
C ASP A 441 -0.19 -18.83 4.38
N LEU A 442 -1.08 -18.38 3.50
CA LEU A 442 -1.44 -16.97 3.42
C LEU A 442 -2.24 -16.50 4.65
N GLY A 443 -3.13 -17.34 5.20
CA GLY A 443 -3.85 -17.05 6.44
C GLY A 443 -2.89 -16.86 7.61
N LEU A 444 -1.87 -17.73 7.74
CA LEU A 444 -0.82 -17.58 8.74
C LEU A 444 0.04 -16.32 8.48
N VAL A 445 0.44 -16.05 7.24
CA VAL A 445 1.16 -14.82 6.88
C VAL A 445 0.39 -13.56 7.27
N LEU A 446 -0.94 -13.51 7.10
CA LEU A 446 -1.76 -12.37 7.54
C LEU A 446 -1.70 -12.17 9.05
N VAL A 447 -1.69 -13.25 9.84
CA VAL A 447 -1.51 -13.17 11.30
C VAL A 447 -0.12 -12.66 11.65
N LEU A 448 0.93 -13.18 11.02
CA LEU A 448 2.31 -12.75 11.28
C LEU A 448 2.55 -11.29 10.86
N ALA A 449 1.94 -10.86 9.74
CA ALA A 449 1.96 -9.47 9.30
C ALA A 449 1.24 -8.55 10.29
N THR A 450 0.11 -8.99 10.85
CA THR A 450 -0.60 -8.27 11.92
C THR A 450 0.24 -8.18 13.20
N ALA A 451 0.89 -9.27 13.60
CA ALA A 451 1.79 -9.29 14.75
C ALA A 451 2.98 -8.34 14.55
N SER A 452 3.62 -8.37 13.37
CA SER A 452 4.69 -7.45 12.99
C SER A 452 4.24 -5.99 13.09
N SER A 453 3.05 -5.70 12.55
CA SER A 453 2.41 -4.38 12.58
C SER A 453 2.25 -3.84 13.99
N PHE A 454 1.65 -4.63 14.89
CA PHE A 454 1.45 -4.23 16.27
C PHE A 454 2.76 -4.14 17.06
N LEU A 455 3.71 -5.05 16.86
CA LEU A 455 5.00 -5.00 17.54
C LEU A 455 5.76 -3.72 17.20
N ILE A 456 5.86 -3.38 15.91
CA ILE A 456 6.58 -2.17 15.49
C ILE A 456 5.77 -0.93 15.84
N GLY A 457 4.51 -0.83 15.43
CA GLY A 457 3.77 0.42 15.59
C GLY A 457 3.20 0.67 16.99
N THR A 458 3.39 -0.28 17.93
CA THR A 458 3.19 -0.06 19.37
C THR A 458 4.47 0.35 20.08
N PHE A 459 5.62 -0.28 19.78
CA PHE A 459 6.83 -0.15 20.59
C PHE A 459 7.96 0.65 19.95
N LEU A 460 7.82 1.00 18.67
CA LEU A 460 8.77 1.82 17.92
C LEU A 460 8.06 3.05 17.34
N ARG A 461 8.82 4.13 17.19
CA ARG A 461 8.37 5.35 16.53
C ARG A 461 9.47 5.99 15.69
N SER A 462 9.07 6.75 14.68
CA SER A 462 10.00 7.65 13.99
C SER A 462 10.38 8.81 14.91
N ALA A 463 11.66 9.19 14.89
CA ALA A 463 12.22 10.30 15.66
C ALA A 463 12.59 11.52 14.78
N ILE A 464 12.33 11.46 13.47
CA ILE A 464 12.70 12.52 12.51
C ILE A 464 11.62 13.62 12.46
N LEU A 465 10.41 13.27 12.05
CA LEU A 465 9.26 14.17 11.94
C LEU A 465 7.97 13.35 11.94
N GLY A 466 7.07 13.64 12.89
CA GLY A 466 5.88 12.82 13.14
C GLY A 466 6.24 11.36 13.48
N ASN A 467 5.24 10.49 13.57
CA ASN A 467 5.45 9.06 13.77
C ASN A 467 5.06 8.24 12.53
N ASP A 468 5.64 8.61 11.39
CA ASP A 468 5.31 7.98 10.10
C ASP A 468 5.54 6.46 10.14
N LEU A 469 6.56 5.97 10.87
CA LEU A 469 6.74 4.54 11.14
C LEU A 469 5.49 3.90 11.78
N GLY A 470 5.01 4.48 12.89
CA GLY A 470 3.85 4.00 13.61
C GLY A 470 2.55 4.09 12.81
N TRP A 471 2.45 5.02 11.86
CA TRP A 471 1.31 5.14 10.95
C TRP A 471 1.36 4.08 9.85
N ARG A 472 2.49 3.98 9.14
CA ARG A 472 2.56 3.16 7.92
C ARG A 472 2.64 1.68 8.18
N VAL A 473 3.22 1.27 9.30
CA VAL A 473 3.30 -0.15 9.64
C VAL A 473 1.92 -0.74 9.95
N MET A 474 0.93 0.10 10.33
CA MET A 474 -0.45 -0.33 10.60
C MET A 474 -1.18 -0.86 9.37
N LEU A 475 -0.71 -0.53 8.16
CA LEU A 475 -1.26 -1.03 6.89
C LEU A 475 -1.32 -2.57 6.82
N PHE A 476 -0.38 -3.27 7.47
CA PHE A 476 -0.39 -4.75 7.50
C PHE A 476 -1.52 -5.30 8.37
N ALA A 477 -1.74 -4.74 9.57
CA ALA A 477 -2.87 -5.09 10.42
C ALA A 477 -4.19 -4.72 9.75
N GLN A 478 -4.29 -3.53 9.12
CA GLN A 478 -5.46 -3.11 8.36
C GLN A 478 -5.77 -4.09 7.21
N ALA A 479 -4.77 -4.52 6.44
CA ALA A 479 -4.96 -5.45 5.33
C ALA A 479 -5.54 -6.80 5.81
N ALA A 480 -5.01 -7.33 6.91
CA ALA A 480 -5.51 -8.56 7.50
C ALA A 480 -6.92 -8.39 8.09
N SER A 481 -7.18 -7.30 8.81
CA SER A 481 -8.48 -7.03 9.40
C SER A 481 -9.56 -6.79 8.36
N LEU A 482 -9.24 -6.21 7.20
CA LEU A 482 -10.14 -6.13 6.04
C LEU A 482 -10.58 -7.54 5.59
N VAL A 483 -9.64 -8.47 5.44
CA VAL A 483 -9.92 -9.86 5.03
C VAL A 483 -10.78 -10.58 6.06
N TRP A 484 -10.45 -10.45 7.34
CA TRP A 484 -11.21 -11.09 8.42
C TRP A 484 -12.62 -10.53 8.54
N THR A 485 -12.77 -9.21 8.42
CA THR A 485 -14.07 -8.53 8.44
C THR A 485 -14.95 -8.95 7.26
N LEU A 486 -14.38 -9.03 6.06
CA LEU A 486 -15.07 -9.55 4.88
C LEU A 486 -15.59 -10.98 5.06
N ALA A 487 -14.77 -11.86 5.63
CA ALA A 487 -15.15 -13.23 5.93
C ALA A 487 -16.25 -13.29 7.00
N ALA A 488 -16.18 -12.46 8.04
CA ALA A 488 -17.20 -12.37 9.08
C ALA A 488 -18.57 -11.92 8.54
N PHE A 489 -18.61 -10.90 7.66
CA PHE A 489 -19.83 -10.48 6.98
C PHE A 489 -20.43 -11.61 6.14
N ARG A 490 -19.60 -12.31 5.35
CA ARG A 490 -20.07 -13.43 4.52
C ARG A 490 -20.58 -14.62 5.31
N ALA A 491 -20.00 -14.86 6.48
CA ALA A 491 -20.46 -15.90 7.39
C ALA A 491 -21.70 -15.48 8.20
N GLY A 492 -22.22 -14.25 8.02
CA GLY A 492 -23.40 -13.75 8.71
C GLY A 492 -23.17 -13.56 10.22
N LEU A 493 -21.93 -13.29 10.64
CA LEU A 493 -21.57 -13.18 12.06
C LEU A 493 -21.99 -11.86 12.69
N PHE A 494 -22.30 -10.85 11.86
CA PHE A 494 -22.91 -9.61 12.33
C PHE A 494 -24.39 -9.86 12.57
N ALA A 495 -24.84 -9.71 13.82
CA ALA A 495 -26.25 -9.68 14.15
C ALA A 495 -26.90 -8.56 13.34
N THR A 496 -27.86 -8.89 12.47
CA THR A 496 -28.40 -7.96 11.48
C THR A 496 -29.08 -6.76 12.15
N PRO A 497 -29.04 -5.59 11.49
CA PRO A 497 -30.24 -5.22 10.74
C PRO A 497 -29.92 -4.89 9.27
N GLY A 498 -29.79 -5.90 8.42
CA GLY A 498 -29.66 -5.76 6.96
C GLY A 498 -28.50 -4.90 6.45
N LEU A 499 -28.44 -4.73 5.13
CA LEU A 499 -27.48 -3.86 4.42
C LEU A 499 -27.49 -2.41 4.95
N ARG A 500 -28.62 -1.96 5.52
CA ARG A 500 -28.76 -0.63 6.14
C ARG A 500 -28.07 -0.53 7.50
N GLY A 501 -28.10 -1.57 8.32
CA GLY A 501 -27.38 -1.62 9.60
C GLY A 501 -25.89 -1.77 9.42
N ALA A 502 -25.46 -2.54 8.41
CA ALA A 502 -24.06 -2.58 8.00
C ALA A 502 -23.59 -1.23 7.44
N ALA A 503 -24.41 -0.55 6.62
CA ALA A 503 -24.12 0.81 6.17
C ALA A 503 -24.04 1.81 7.33
N PHE A 504 -24.90 1.72 8.34
CA PHE A 504 -24.79 2.53 9.56
C PHE A 504 -23.52 2.22 10.37
N ALA A 505 -23.11 0.96 10.48
CA ALA A 505 -21.86 0.56 11.11
C ALA A 505 -20.59 0.88 10.29
N CYS A 506 -20.77 1.24 9.01
CA CYS A 506 -19.72 1.71 8.11
C CYS A 506 -19.65 3.26 8.03
N ILE A 507 -20.71 3.96 8.49
CA ILE A 507 -20.83 5.42 8.47
C ILE A 507 -20.56 6.03 9.86
N GLY A 508 -20.82 5.27 10.94
CA GLY A 508 -20.39 5.62 12.29
C GLY A 508 -19.03 5.01 12.60
#